data_AF-A0A9W5QW17-F1
#
_entry.id   AF-A0A9W5QW17-F1
#
_cell.length_a   1.000
_cell.length_b   1.000
_cell.length_c   1.000
_cell.angle_alpha   90.00
_cell.angle_beta   90.00
_cell.angle_gamma   90.00
#
_symmetry.space_group_name_H-M   'P 1'
#
loop_
_entity.id
_entity.type
_entity.pdbx_description
1 polymer ?
#
loop_
_entity_poly.entity_id
_entity_poly.type
_entity_poly.pdbx_seq_one_letter_code
_entity_poly.pdbx_strand_id
1 'polypeptide(L)'
;MKQYWTQEELIEHFTFLPNEVHFIGNKTGETRLGFAIGELLSMLEFRSNNEKYQPILKALHLIKQHIGSRQKYFPVCDAVPIRDVVLPKFQKVVLETDTKVELRVNRINYEISVLHSLRDKLRCKEIWVIGANRYRNPDEDLPMDFEERREDYYENLGLSLDVESMISKLQKDLHHSLNRLNITIPQNSKVSISNYRGG
;
A
#
# COMPACT_ATOMS: atom_id res chain seq x y z
N MET A 1 7.72 -16.34 11.63
CA MET A 1 7.42 -15.04 12.30
C MET A 1 6.28 -15.27 13.29
N LYS A 2 6.47 -14.94 14.57
CA LYS A 2 5.52 -15.26 15.64
C LYS A 2 4.20 -14.48 15.44
N GLN A 3 3.06 -15.16 15.44
CA GLN A 3 1.74 -14.55 15.21
C GLN A 3 1.05 -14.08 16.50
N TYR A 4 1.44 -14.63 17.65
CA TYR A 4 0.86 -14.32 18.95
C TYR A 4 1.97 -13.89 19.90
N TRP A 5 1.85 -12.67 20.40
CA TRP A 5 2.80 -12.04 21.32
C TRP A 5 2.17 -12.00 22.71
N THR A 6 2.93 -12.39 23.74
CA THR A 6 2.47 -12.22 25.12
C THR A 6 2.66 -10.78 25.57
N GLN A 7 1.98 -10.39 26.65
CA GLN A 7 2.15 -9.05 27.21
C GLN A 7 3.60 -8.80 27.66
N GLU A 8 4.28 -9.82 28.18
CA GLU A 8 5.69 -9.74 28.58
C GLU A 8 6.62 -9.53 27.38
N GLU A 9 6.38 -10.23 26.27
CA GLU A 9 7.17 -10.06 25.04
C GLU A 9 6.92 -8.71 24.37
N LEU A 10 5.69 -8.20 24.44
CA LEU A 10 5.40 -6.83 24.00
C LEU A 10 6.12 -5.82 24.90
N ILE A 11 6.19 -6.08 26.20
CA ILE A 11 6.94 -5.20 27.10
C ILE A 11 8.43 -5.24 26.78
N GLU A 12 9.00 -6.42 26.54
CA GLU A 12 10.42 -6.60 26.26
C GLU A 12 10.84 -6.03 24.90
N HIS A 13 10.02 -6.22 23.87
CA HIS A 13 10.40 -5.89 22.49
C HIS A 13 9.74 -4.62 21.92
N PHE A 14 8.65 -4.14 22.52
CA PHE A 14 7.88 -2.99 22.04
C PHE A 14 7.71 -1.89 23.10
N THR A 15 8.50 -1.90 24.17
CA THR A 15 8.59 -0.78 25.13
C THR A 15 9.88 -0.03 24.92
N PHE A 16 9.82 1.30 25.01
CA PHE A 16 11.01 2.14 25.09
C PHE A 16 11.86 1.72 26.30
N LEU A 17 13.13 1.48 26.07
CA LEU A 17 14.10 1.23 27.13
C LEU A 17 14.19 2.46 28.07
N PRO A 18 14.66 2.31 29.32
CA PRO A 18 14.75 3.43 30.27
C PRO A 18 15.52 4.64 29.73
N ASN A 19 16.57 4.38 28.95
CA ASN A 19 17.37 5.39 28.26
C ASN A 19 16.68 5.96 27.01
N GLU A 20 15.51 5.48 26.60
CA GLU A 20 14.70 5.98 25.48
C GLU A 20 13.43 6.71 25.97
N VAL A 21 13.04 6.53 27.24
CA VAL A 21 11.87 7.20 27.83
C VAL A 21 11.98 8.74 27.75
N HIS A 22 13.20 9.29 27.75
CA HIS A 22 13.43 10.72 27.58
C HIS A 22 12.94 11.25 26.22
N PHE A 23 12.85 10.41 25.18
CA PHE A 23 12.32 10.79 23.86
C PHE A 23 10.80 11.10 23.89
N ILE A 24 10.06 10.50 24.83
CA ILE A 24 8.62 10.71 25.01
C ILE A 24 8.26 11.62 26.20
N GLY A 25 9.22 11.94 27.07
CA GLY A 25 8.98 12.63 28.35
C GLY A 25 8.26 13.99 28.23
N ASN A 26 8.47 14.71 27.13
CA ASN A 26 7.85 16.02 26.88
C ASN A 26 6.63 15.98 25.93
N LYS A 27 6.10 14.78 25.63
CA LYS A 27 4.98 14.59 24.70
C LYS A 27 3.72 14.20 25.46
N THR A 28 2.56 14.69 25.04
CA THR A 28 1.26 14.46 25.68
C THR A 28 0.21 13.98 24.67
N GLY A 29 -0.66 13.06 25.09
CA GLY A 29 -1.78 12.56 24.28
C GLY A 29 -1.38 12.09 22.87
N GLU A 30 -2.08 12.61 21.86
CA GLU A 30 -1.93 12.30 20.43
C GLU A 30 -0.49 12.49 19.90
N THR A 31 0.28 13.41 20.50
CA THR A 31 1.67 13.69 20.09
C THR A 31 2.64 12.57 20.44
N ARG A 32 2.30 11.69 21.40
CA ARG A 32 3.10 10.49 21.71
C ARG A 32 3.00 9.44 20.61
N LEU A 33 1.79 9.25 20.07
CA LEU A 33 1.54 8.29 19.00
C LEU A 33 2.22 8.72 17.70
N GLY A 34 2.08 9.99 17.30
CA GLY A 34 2.77 10.51 16.11
C GLY A 34 4.29 10.37 16.21
N PHE A 35 4.86 10.61 17.41
CA PHE A 35 6.29 10.41 17.64
C PHE A 35 6.72 8.94 17.55
N ALA A 36 6.03 8.04 18.25
CA ALA A 36 6.36 6.61 18.24
C ALA A 36 6.26 6.02 16.83
N ILE A 37 5.24 6.42 16.06
CA ILE A 37 5.11 6.05 14.65
C ILE A 37 6.28 6.60 13.83
N GLY A 38 6.66 7.86 14.03
CA GLY A 38 7.82 8.47 13.38
C GLY A 38 9.11 7.68 13.62
N GLU A 39 9.42 7.33 14.87
CA GLU A 39 10.59 6.53 15.22
C GLU A 39 10.55 5.14 14.56
N LEU A 40 9.40 4.47 14.60
CA LEU A 40 9.23 3.18 13.93
C LEU A 40 9.45 3.30 12.42
N LEU A 41 8.91 4.35 11.78
CA LEU A 41 9.16 4.59 10.36
C LEU A 41 10.65 4.79 10.08
N SER A 42 11.39 5.46 10.98
CA SER A 42 12.84 5.68 10.85
C SER A 42 13.65 4.39 10.88
N MET A 43 13.22 3.40 11.66
CA MET A 43 13.86 2.07 11.73
C MET A 43 13.59 1.20 10.50
N LEU A 44 12.54 1.49 9.74
CA LEU A 44 12.15 0.71 8.57
C LEU A 44 12.68 1.33 7.27
N GLU A 45 13.23 0.48 6.41
CA GLU A 45 13.67 0.84 5.08
C GLU A 45 12.63 0.45 4.03
N PHE A 46 11.91 1.45 3.53
CA PHE A 46 10.87 1.30 2.51
C PHE A 46 11.46 1.42 1.11
N ARG A 47 11.04 0.52 0.22
CA ARG A 47 11.44 0.48 -1.20
C ARG A 47 10.21 0.30 -2.10
N SER A 48 10.38 0.56 -3.39
CA SER A 48 9.37 0.33 -4.42
C SER A 48 10.07 0.04 -5.74
N ASN A 49 9.54 -0.91 -6.52
CA ASN A 49 10.06 -1.24 -7.85
C ASN A 49 9.42 -0.35 -8.93
N ASN A 50 8.45 0.50 -8.55
CA ASN A 50 7.68 1.32 -9.46
C ASN A 50 7.93 2.81 -9.17
N GLU A 51 8.46 3.52 -10.16
CA GLU A 51 8.78 4.95 -10.05
C GLU A 51 7.56 5.83 -9.70
N LYS A 52 6.35 5.37 -10.05
CA LYS A 52 5.10 6.06 -9.73
C LYS A 52 4.92 6.31 -8.22
N TYR A 53 5.49 5.47 -7.36
CA TYR A 53 5.34 5.58 -5.90
C TYR A 53 6.50 6.28 -5.19
N GLN A 54 7.49 6.78 -5.94
CA GLN A 54 8.57 7.62 -5.41
C GLN A 54 8.09 8.85 -4.62
N PRO A 55 6.98 9.54 -5.00
CA PRO A 55 6.45 10.63 -4.19
C PRO A 55 6.10 10.22 -2.75
N ILE A 56 5.61 8.99 -2.54
CA ILE A 56 5.28 8.48 -1.20
C ILE A 56 6.55 8.23 -0.39
N LEU A 57 7.60 7.68 -1.01
CA LEU A 57 8.89 7.49 -0.33
C LEU A 57 9.53 8.83 0.06
N LYS A 58 9.43 9.85 -0.82
CA LYS A 58 9.85 11.23 -0.51
C LYS A 58 9.02 11.82 0.63
N ALA A 59 7.70 11.58 0.65
CA ALA A 59 6.82 12.00 1.73
C ALA A 59 7.24 11.38 3.08
N LEU A 60 7.56 10.07 3.09
CA LEU A 60 8.07 9.41 4.30
C LEU A 60 9.39 10.01 4.77
N HIS A 61 10.30 10.32 3.85
CA HIS A 61 11.55 10.99 4.20
C HIS A 61 11.31 12.37 4.83
N LEU A 62 10.38 13.15 4.26
CA LEU A 62 9.98 14.44 4.83
C LEU A 62 9.41 14.25 6.24
N ILE A 63 8.51 13.29 6.46
CA ILE A 63 7.98 13.02 7.81
C ILE A 63 9.11 12.71 8.79
N LYS A 64 10.10 11.89 8.39
CA LYS A 64 11.27 11.55 9.22
C LYS A 64 12.07 12.80 9.61
N GLN A 65 12.27 13.75 8.69
CA GLN A 65 12.98 15.00 8.97
C GLN A 65 12.27 15.91 9.99
N HIS A 66 10.94 15.80 10.09
CA HIS A 66 10.14 16.63 10.99
C HIS A 66 9.65 15.87 12.24
N ILE A 67 10.22 14.69 12.54
CA ILE A 67 9.90 13.95 13.76
C ILE A 67 10.14 14.84 14.98
N GLY A 68 9.15 14.88 15.87
CA GLY A 68 9.24 15.64 17.11
C GLY A 68 9.11 17.16 16.97
N SER A 69 9.05 17.72 15.75
CA SER A 69 8.73 19.12 15.54
C SER A 69 7.38 19.47 16.18
N ARG A 70 7.24 20.71 16.64
CA ARG A 70 5.99 21.28 17.20
C ARG A 70 5.25 22.19 16.21
N GLN A 71 5.77 22.33 14.99
CA GLN A 71 5.17 23.18 13.98
C GLN A 71 3.84 22.60 13.48
N LYS A 72 2.82 23.45 13.35
CA LYS A 72 1.51 23.04 12.79
C LYS A 72 1.58 22.80 11.27
N TYR A 73 2.42 23.56 10.58
CA TYR A 73 2.56 23.53 9.13
C TYR A 73 3.99 23.20 8.74
N PHE A 74 4.19 22.57 7.59
CA PHE A 74 5.52 22.51 6.98
C PHE A 74 6.00 23.92 6.58
N PRO A 75 7.30 24.21 6.70
CA PRO A 75 7.94 25.36 6.07
C PRO A 75 7.58 25.50 4.58
N VAL A 76 7.42 26.74 4.10
CA VAL A 76 7.10 27.01 2.67
C VAL A 76 8.22 26.55 1.74
N CYS A 77 9.46 26.53 2.24
CA CYS A 77 10.63 26.08 1.49
C CYS A 77 10.66 24.57 1.27
N ASP A 78 9.89 23.79 2.04
CA ASP A 78 9.90 22.34 1.91
C ASP A 78 9.08 21.93 0.68
N ALA A 79 9.70 21.17 -0.21
CA ALA A 79 9.02 20.60 -1.37
C ALA A 79 8.11 19.44 -0.93
N VAL A 80 6.93 19.76 -0.40
CA VAL A 80 5.98 18.76 0.12
C VAL A 80 5.26 18.06 -1.04
N PRO A 81 5.42 16.73 -1.23
CA PRO A 81 4.78 16.02 -2.32
C PRO A 81 3.28 15.82 -2.02
N ILE A 82 2.42 16.51 -2.76
CA ILE A 82 0.95 16.40 -2.62
C ILE A 82 0.37 15.44 -3.66
N ARG A 83 0.78 15.58 -4.92
CA ARG A 83 0.29 14.77 -6.04
C ARG A 83 0.68 13.31 -5.85
N ASP A 84 -0.26 12.40 -6.09
CA ASP A 84 -0.08 10.94 -5.97
C ASP A 84 0.29 10.44 -4.56
N VAL A 85 0.31 11.34 -3.56
CA VAL A 85 0.53 11.04 -2.14
C VAL A 85 -0.74 11.28 -1.34
N VAL A 86 -1.38 12.44 -1.53
CA VAL A 86 -2.60 12.83 -0.82
C VAL A 86 -3.82 12.56 -1.69
N LEU A 87 -4.70 11.69 -1.20
CA LEU A 87 -5.98 11.38 -1.86
C LEU A 87 -6.80 12.66 -2.06
N PRO A 88 -7.49 12.83 -3.21
CA PRO A 88 -8.25 14.05 -3.52
C PRO A 88 -9.22 14.48 -2.41
N LYS A 89 -9.88 13.51 -1.77
CA LYS A 89 -10.81 13.74 -0.65
C LYS A 89 -10.16 14.37 0.60
N PHE A 90 -8.87 14.16 0.80
CA PHE A 90 -8.12 14.69 1.95
C PHE A 90 -7.39 16.00 1.64
N GLN A 91 -7.23 16.37 0.36
CA GLN A 91 -6.52 17.58 -0.02
C GLN A 91 -7.09 18.85 0.63
N LYS A 92 -8.42 18.96 0.77
CA LYS A 92 -9.08 20.10 1.42
C LYS A 92 -8.75 20.27 2.91
N VAL A 93 -8.36 19.18 3.58
CA VAL A 93 -8.03 19.17 5.02
C VAL A 93 -6.52 19.30 5.22
N VAL A 94 -5.73 18.92 4.22
CA VAL A 94 -4.28 19.00 4.21
C VAL A 94 -3.79 20.38 3.78
N LEU A 95 -4.43 20.98 2.78
CA LEU A 95 -4.11 22.30 2.24
C LEU A 95 -5.01 23.34 2.91
N GLU A 96 -4.41 24.18 3.75
CA GLU A 96 -5.07 25.30 4.41
C GLU A 96 -4.56 26.61 3.80
N THR A 97 -5.46 27.56 3.57
CA THR A 97 -5.07 28.92 3.16
C THR A 97 -4.94 29.78 4.42
N ASP A 98 -3.77 30.38 4.63
CA ASP A 98 -3.55 31.28 5.76
C ASP A 98 -4.18 32.66 5.49
N THR A 99 -4.25 33.50 6.51
CA THR A 99 -4.59 34.93 6.51
C THR A 99 -3.88 35.76 5.43
N LYS A 100 -2.70 35.33 4.98
CA LYS A 100 -1.92 35.95 3.90
C LYS A 100 -2.23 35.40 2.49
N VAL A 101 -3.23 34.52 2.36
CA VAL A 101 -3.61 33.83 1.10
C VAL A 101 -2.52 32.88 0.59
N GLU A 102 -1.52 32.55 1.41
CA GLU A 102 -0.53 31.52 1.08
C GLU A 102 -1.08 30.12 1.41
N LEU A 103 -0.86 29.17 0.49
CA LEU A 103 -1.15 27.76 0.72
C LEU A 103 -0.15 27.18 1.73
N ARG A 104 -0.68 26.60 2.81
CA ARG A 104 0.08 25.95 3.89
C ARG A 104 -0.33 24.49 3.98
N VAL A 105 0.64 23.62 4.15
CA VAL A 105 0.38 22.19 4.34
C VAL A 105 0.32 21.88 5.83
N ASN A 106 -0.85 21.48 6.33
CA ASN A 106 -1.01 21.04 7.71
C ASN A 106 -0.25 19.72 7.92
N ARG A 107 0.76 19.75 8.78
CA ARG A 107 1.70 18.65 8.95
C ARG A 107 1.04 17.39 9.48
N ILE A 108 0.21 17.50 10.51
CA ILE A 108 -0.44 16.32 11.13
C ILE A 108 -1.40 15.67 10.14
N ASN A 109 -2.22 16.48 9.46
CA ASN A 109 -3.18 15.96 8.47
C ASN A 109 -2.46 15.32 7.28
N TYR A 110 -1.33 15.89 6.87
CA TYR A 110 -0.47 15.33 5.84
C TYR A 110 0.15 14.00 6.28
N GLU A 111 0.74 13.91 7.47
CA GLU A 111 1.30 12.68 8.04
C GLU A 111 0.27 11.54 8.05
N ILE A 112 -0.95 11.80 8.52
CA ILE A 112 -2.06 10.83 8.51
C ILE A 112 -2.39 10.40 7.08
N SER A 113 -2.42 11.34 6.13
CA SER A 113 -2.69 11.04 4.71
C SER A 113 -1.60 10.17 4.09
N VAL A 114 -0.33 10.45 4.39
CA VAL A 114 0.81 9.64 3.92
C VAL A 114 0.75 8.24 4.52
N LEU A 115 0.46 8.10 5.82
CA LEU A 115 0.32 6.82 6.49
C LEU A 115 -0.83 5.98 5.89
N HIS A 116 -1.94 6.64 5.53
CA HIS A 116 -3.04 5.98 4.82
C HIS A 116 -2.58 5.46 3.46
N SER A 117 -1.92 6.31 2.66
CA SER A 117 -1.40 5.91 1.34
C SER A 117 -0.34 4.80 1.47
N LEU A 118 0.56 4.88 2.45
CA LEU A 118 1.56 3.87 2.73
C LEU A 118 0.91 2.52 3.06
N ARG A 119 -0.11 2.50 3.93
CA ARG A 119 -0.85 1.27 4.29
C ARG A 119 -1.41 0.59 3.05
N ASP A 120 -2.04 1.35 2.15
CA ASP A 120 -2.64 0.79 0.94
C ASP A 120 -1.57 0.23 0.00
N LYS A 121 -0.41 0.91 -0.11
CA LYS A 121 0.69 0.45 -0.96
C LYS A 121 1.50 -0.71 -0.39
N LEU A 122 1.61 -0.82 0.93
CA LEU A 122 2.16 -2.01 1.59
C LEU A 122 1.29 -3.25 1.36
N ARG A 123 -0.04 -3.08 1.42
CA ARG A 123 -0.99 -4.20 1.21
C ARG A 123 -0.91 -4.80 -0.18
N CYS A 124 -0.71 -3.94 -1.19
CA CYS A 124 -0.55 -4.37 -2.58
C CYS A 124 0.91 -4.64 -2.96
N LYS A 125 1.86 -4.57 -2.00
CA LYS A 125 3.32 -4.71 -2.22
C LYS A 125 3.94 -3.75 -3.26
N GLU A 126 3.24 -2.67 -3.60
CA GLU A 126 3.77 -1.58 -4.43
C GLU A 126 4.85 -0.79 -3.68
N ILE A 127 4.73 -0.74 -2.35
CA ILE A 127 5.80 -0.39 -1.43
C ILE A 127 6.05 -1.61 -0.57
N TRP A 128 7.32 -1.91 -0.30
CA TRP A 128 7.75 -3.04 0.49
C TRP A 128 8.86 -2.61 1.46
N VAL A 129 9.18 -3.47 2.43
CA VAL A 129 10.12 -3.18 3.51
C VAL A 129 11.24 -4.20 3.49
N ILE A 130 12.49 -3.73 3.50
CA ILE A 130 13.67 -4.62 3.56
C ILE A 130 13.64 -5.43 4.87
N GLY A 131 13.92 -6.73 4.77
CA GLY A 131 13.90 -7.65 5.90
C GLY A 131 12.51 -8.07 6.40
N ALA A 132 11.43 -7.49 5.86
CA ALA A 132 10.08 -7.96 6.15
C ALA A 132 9.81 -9.26 5.38
N ASN A 133 9.07 -10.21 5.98
CA ASN A 133 8.64 -11.42 5.27
C ASN A 133 7.31 -11.19 4.53
N ARG A 134 6.27 -10.72 5.24
CA ARG A 134 4.93 -10.49 4.67
C ARG A 134 4.93 -9.36 3.62
N TYR A 135 5.71 -8.32 3.88
CA TYR A 135 5.81 -7.12 3.05
C TYR A 135 7.17 -7.04 2.34
N ARG A 136 7.73 -8.20 1.94
CA ARG A 136 8.97 -8.28 1.15
C ARG A 136 8.75 -7.78 -0.28
N ASN A 137 9.86 -7.62 -1.00
CA ASN A 137 9.87 -7.31 -2.42
C ASN A 137 8.98 -8.32 -3.19
N PRO A 138 7.98 -7.86 -3.97
CA PRO A 138 7.13 -8.76 -4.75
C PRO A 138 7.89 -9.58 -5.80
N ASP A 139 9.02 -9.08 -6.30
CA ASP A 139 9.82 -9.82 -7.29
C ASP A 139 10.44 -11.09 -6.69
N GLU A 140 10.67 -11.11 -5.38
CA GLU A 140 11.16 -12.29 -4.65
C GLU A 140 10.08 -13.35 -4.41
N ASP A 141 8.82 -13.06 -4.75
CA ASP A 141 7.76 -14.07 -4.73
C ASP A 141 7.78 -14.96 -5.99
N LEU A 142 8.53 -14.57 -7.02
CA LEU A 142 8.65 -15.31 -8.28
C LEU A 142 9.97 -16.11 -8.35
N PRO A 143 9.99 -17.25 -9.06
CA PRO A 143 11.23 -17.95 -9.35
C PRO A 143 12.17 -17.08 -10.18
N MET A 144 13.40 -16.88 -9.69
CA MET A 144 14.42 -16.08 -10.38
C MET A 144 14.98 -16.78 -11.63
N ASP A 145 14.83 -18.11 -11.70
CA ASP A 145 15.26 -19.00 -12.77
C ASP A 145 14.15 -19.28 -13.80
N PHE A 146 13.03 -18.53 -13.76
CA PHE A 146 11.88 -18.77 -14.65
C PHE A 146 12.25 -18.78 -16.13
N GLU A 147 13.06 -17.81 -16.60
CA GLU A 147 13.46 -17.74 -18.00
C GLU A 147 14.35 -18.92 -18.41
N GLU A 148 15.22 -19.39 -17.52
CA GLU A 148 16.12 -20.52 -17.78
C GLU A 148 15.38 -21.85 -17.76
N ARG A 149 14.37 -21.99 -16.89
CA ARG A 149 13.63 -23.24 -16.67
C ARG A 149 12.19 -23.18 -17.16
N ARG A 150 11.93 -22.29 -18.13
CA ARG A 150 10.57 -22.05 -18.62
C ARG A 150 9.88 -23.33 -19.09
N GLU A 151 10.60 -24.19 -19.81
CA GLU A 151 10.06 -25.45 -20.33
C GLU A 151 9.67 -26.40 -19.18
N ASP A 152 10.56 -26.62 -18.20
CA ASP A 152 10.28 -27.42 -17.00
C ASP A 152 9.03 -26.92 -16.25
N TYR A 153 8.91 -25.61 -16.07
CA TYR A 153 7.77 -25.03 -15.36
C TYR A 153 6.46 -25.26 -16.10
N TYR A 154 6.47 -25.10 -17.43
CA TYR A 154 5.28 -25.31 -18.25
C TYR A 154 4.87 -26.77 -18.26
N GLU A 155 5.83 -27.70 -18.36
CA GLU A 155 5.57 -29.14 -18.28
C GLU A 155 4.95 -29.52 -16.93
N ASN A 156 5.52 -29.04 -15.82
CA ASN A 156 5.02 -29.31 -14.46
C ASN A 156 3.60 -28.76 -14.22
N LEU A 157 3.26 -27.63 -14.85
CA LEU A 157 1.92 -27.04 -14.78
C LEU A 157 0.94 -27.67 -15.79
N GLY A 158 1.39 -28.59 -16.64
CA GLY A 158 0.59 -29.17 -17.73
C GLY A 158 0.19 -28.12 -18.78
N LEU A 159 0.96 -27.05 -18.90
CA LEU A 159 0.75 -25.95 -19.83
C LEU A 159 1.59 -26.15 -21.10
N SER A 160 1.04 -25.72 -22.24
CA SER A 160 1.76 -25.75 -23.52
C SER A 160 2.62 -24.51 -23.68
N LEU A 161 3.81 -24.67 -24.26
CA LEU A 161 4.66 -23.56 -24.72
C LEU A 161 4.07 -22.86 -25.97
N ASP A 162 3.15 -23.52 -26.68
CA ASP A 162 2.41 -22.92 -27.79
C ASP A 162 1.31 -21.98 -27.27
N VAL A 163 1.71 -20.72 -27.08
CA VAL A 163 0.85 -19.64 -26.60
C VAL A 163 -0.35 -19.43 -27.52
N GLU A 164 -0.18 -19.51 -28.84
CA GLU A 164 -1.25 -19.23 -29.81
C GLU A 164 -2.34 -20.32 -29.77
N SER A 165 -1.94 -21.58 -29.66
CA SER A 165 -2.90 -22.67 -29.48
C SER A 165 -3.64 -22.56 -28.14
N MET A 166 -2.95 -22.15 -27.06
CA MET A 166 -3.59 -21.95 -25.76
C MET A 166 -4.62 -20.82 -25.80
N ILE A 167 -4.26 -19.66 -26.38
CA ILE A 167 -5.15 -18.51 -26.55
C ILE A 167 -6.36 -18.89 -27.40
N SER A 168 -6.13 -19.54 -28.55
CA SER A 168 -7.19 -19.96 -29.46
C SER A 168 -8.17 -20.92 -28.79
N LYS A 169 -7.66 -21.88 -28.01
CA LYS A 169 -8.50 -22.82 -27.24
C LYS A 169 -9.34 -22.08 -26.20
N LEU A 170 -8.74 -21.20 -25.40
CA LEU A 170 -9.44 -20.42 -24.38
C LEU A 170 -10.54 -19.53 -24.99
N GLN A 171 -10.23 -18.85 -26.10
CA GLN A 171 -11.22 -18.05 -26.83
C GLN A 171 -12.38 -18.90 -27.33
N LYS A 172 -12.09 -20.08 -27.90
CA LYS A 172 -13.12 -21.01 -28.38
C LYS A 172 -14.00 -21.52 -27.24
N ASP A 173 -13.40 -21.90 -26.11
CA ASP A 173 -14.11 -22.38 -24.93
C ASP A 173 -15.00 -21.29 -24.32
N LEU A 174 -14.52 -20.06 -24.28
CA LEU A 174 -15.29 -18.89 -23.84
C LEU A 174 -16.49 -18.65 -24.77
N HIS A 175 -16.27 -18.55 -26.08
CA HIS A 175 -17.35 -18.35 -27.05
C HIS A 175 -18.38 -19.48 -26.98
N HIS A 176 -17.92 -20.73 -26.88
CA HIS A 176 -18.80 -21.87 -26.74
C HIS A 176 -19.63 -21.80 -25.47
N SER A 177 -19.02 -21.47 -24.33
CA SER A 177 -19.70 -21.34 -23.04
C SER A 177 -20.71 -20.19 -23.03
N LEU A 178 -20.37 -19.04 -23.61
CA LEU A 178 -21.28 -17.91 -23.75
C LEU A 178 -22.46 -18.24 -24.66
N ASN A 179 -22.22 -18.89 -25.80
CA ASN A 179 -23.29 -19.34 -26.69
C ASN A 179 -24.20 -20.35 -25.99
N ARG A 180 -23.63 -21.32 -25.27
CA ARG A 180 -24.39 -22.30 -24.49
C ARG A 180 -25.21 -21.63 -23.40
N LEU A 181 -24.63 -20.66 -22.69
CA LEU A 181 -25.33 -19.87 -21.69
C LEU A 181 -26.51 -19.12 -22.33
N ASN A 182 -26.28 -18.41 -23.45
CA ASN A 182 -27.31 -17.64 -24.14
C ASN A 182 -28.50 -18.52 -24.58
N ILE A 183 -28.22 -19.73 -25.09
CA ILE A 183 -29.26 -20.69 -25.50
C ILE A 183 -30.03 -21.25 -24.29
N THR A 184 -29.35 -21.49 -23.18
CA THR A 184 -29.94 -22.15 -22.00
C THR A 184 -30.62 -21.18 -21.04
N ILE A 185 -30.30 -19.88 -21.08
CA ILE A 185 -30.88 -18.83 -20.23
C ILE A 185 -32.43 -18.88 -20.20
N PRO A 186 -33.15 -18.96 -21.32
CA PRO A 186 -34.62 -18.97 -21.32
C PRO A 186 -35.23 -20.19 -20.63
N GLN A 187 -34.48 -21.28 -20.53
CA GLN A 187 -34.91 -22.57 -20.00
C GLN A 187 -34.34 -22.85 -18.60
N ASN A 188 -33.55 -21.91 -18.05
CA ASN A 188 -32.86 -22.09 -16.79
C ASN A 188 -33.74 -21.65 -15.63
N SER A 189 -34.28 -22.60 -14.86
CA SER A 189 -35.13 -22.35 -13.70
C SER A 189 -34.46 -21.58 -12.56
N LYS A 190 -33.12 -21.45 -12.57
CA LYS A 190 -32.36 -20.65 -11.60
C LYS A 190 -32.14 -19.20 -12.04
N VAL A 191 -32.59 -18.82 -13.24
CA VAL A 191 -32.40 -17.48 -13.81
C VAL A 191 -33.74 -16.90 -14.22
N SER A 192 -34.05 -15.69 -13.76
CA SER A 192 -35.25 -14.95 -14.15
C SER A 192 -34.84 -13.62 -14.80
N ILE A 193 -35.26 -13.39 -16.04
CA ILE A 193 -35.10 -12.08 -16.70
C ILE A 193 -36.27 -11.19 -16.25
N SER A 194 -35.98 -10.11 -15.54
CA SER A 194 -36.98 -9.13 -15.13
C SER A 194 -37.10 -8.00 -16.15
N ASN A 195 -38.27 -7.38 -16.26
CA ASN A 195 -38.53 -6.23 -17.15
C ASN A 195 -38.09 -4.88 -16.52
N TYR A 196 -37.21 -4.92 -15.52
CA TYR A 196 -36.76 -3.71 -14.81
C TYR A 196 -35.83 -2.89 -15.72
N ARG A 197 -36.27 -1.70 -16.12
CA ARG A 197 -35.53 -0.77 -17.01
C ARG A 197 -34.71 0.27 -16.21
N GLY A 198 -34.10 -0.13 -15.10
CA GLY A 198 -33.20 0.72 -14.32
C GLY A 198 -31.82 0.10 -14.29
N GLY A 199 -30.82 0.83 -14.80
CA GLY A 199 -29.41 0.49 -14.66
C GLY A 199 -28.92 0.61 -13.22
#